data_AF-A0A9E2G399-F1
#
_entry.id   AF-A0A9E2G399-F1
#
_cell.length_a   1.000
_cell.length_b   1.000
_cell.length_c   1.000
_cell.angle_alpha   90.00
_cell.angle_beta   90.00
_cell.angle_gamma   90.00
#
_symmetry.space_group_name_H-M   'P 1'
#
loop_
_entity.id
_entity.type
_entity.pdbx_description
1 polymer ?
#
loop_
_entity_poly.entity_id
_entity_poly.type
_entity_poly.pdbx_seq_one_letter_code
_entity_poly.pdbx_strand_id
1 'polypeptide(L)'
;MKDSRPSSPRWRRLVSGVLPENDAWHFTPLSLVNATLIGAGSCSLLFGSLAWLRGSRLPAILDFSLTLLLAFLYVRLQLRRDVQRTAALATALGGLFFLALVAHGSVLKSGFVWMILYPVLALFVLGARRGTLATALVLAGALFLFGLSPAVDWIPAYSFPVILRAVAVYLLIFLFTLIMEVTRTTFFTQLSSAHEEQARQALQLERINEEKAALIRDLERSLGEVRSLRGLLPICTGCGKLRDDDGYWMELGNYLSRNTDTVLTHGICPSCSRELYAEFMPEER
;
A
#
# COMPACT_ATOMS: atom_id res chain seq x y z
N MET A 1 -17.62 -16.70 1.29
CA MET A 1 -16.50 -16.21 0.46
C MET A 1 -15.22 -16.81 1.02
N LYS A 2 -14.55 -17.70 0.27
CA LYS A 2 -13.36 -18.42 0.71
C LYS A 2 -12.17 -17.46 0.58
N ASP A 3 -11.61 -17.01 1.70
CA ASP A 3 -10.46 -16.11 1.74
C ASP A 3 -9.20 -16.87 1.28
N SER A 4 -8.99 -16.95 -0.03
CA SER A 4 -7.79 -17.54 -0.63
C SER A 4 -6.71 -16.48 -0.77
N ARG A 5 -6.07 -16.10 0.34
CA ARG A 5 -4.86 -15.27 0.30
C ARG A 5 -3.64 -16.14 -0.02
N PRO A 6 -2.76 -15.71 -0.94
CA PRO A 6 -1.53 -16.43 -1.23
C PRO A 6 -0.64 -16.43 0.01
N SER A 7 -0.18 -17.61 0.43
CA SER A 7 0.79 -17.73 1.53
C SER A 7 2.07 -16.99 1.13
N SER A 8 2.45 -15.98 1.92
CA SER A 8 3.64 -15.20 1.62
C SER A 8 4.90 -16.09 1.58
N PRO A 9 5.80 -15.89 0.61
CA PRO A 9 7.03 -16.67 0.49
C PRO A 9 7.83 -16.70 1.80
N ARG A 10 8.47 -17.83 2.13
CA ARG A 10 9.26 -17.99 3.37
C ARG A 10 10.32 -16.90 3.57
N TRP A 11 10.91 -16.38 2.51
CA TRP A 11 11.90 -15.29 2.58
C TRP A 11 11.29 -13.95 3.04
N ARG A 12 10.00 -13.69 2.74
CA ARG A 12 9.32 -12.49 3.25
C ARG A 12 9.29 -12.48 4.76
N ARG A 13 9.00 -13.63 5.39
CA ARG A 13 8.95 -13.75 6.86
C ARG A 13 10.30 -13.49 7.55
N LEU A 14 11.40 -13.89 6.91
CA LEU A 14 12.76 -13.62 7.42
C LEU A 14 13.11 -12.13 7.40
N VAL A 15 12.67 -11.41 6.35
CA VAL A 15 12.95 -9.99 6.19
C VAL A 15 11.95 -9.13 6.99
N SER A 16 10.66 -9.43 6.92
CA SER A 16 9.60 -8.62 7.54
C SER A 16 9.47 -8.81 9.05
N GLY A 17 9.99 -9.92 9.60
CA GLY A 17 9.51 -10.44 10.88
C GLY A 17 8.04 -10.86 10.77
N VAL A 18 7.57 -11.69 11.70
CA VAL A 18 6.14 -12.07 11.75
C VAL A 18 5.35 -10.84 12.15
N LEU A 19 4.74 -10.15 11.18
CA LEU A 19 3.78 -9.06 11.39
C LEU A 19 2.54 -9.30 10.51
N PRO A 20 1.33 -8.99 11.00
CA PRO A 20 0.10 -9.13 10.22
C PRO A 20 0.12 -8.20 8.99
N GLU A 21 -0.46 -8.68 7.90
CA GLU A 21 -0.40 -8.08 6.55
C GLU A 21 -1.04 -6.68 6.43
N ASN A 22 -1.72 -6.20 7.48
CA ASN A 22 -2.46 -4.93 7.50
C ASN A 22 -1.64 -3.70 7.95
N ASP A 23 -0.41 -3.90 8.48
CA ASP A 23 0.46 -2.82 8.99
C ASP A 23 1.58 -2.46 8.01
N ALA A 24 1.22 -2.11 6.76
CA ALA A 24 2.18 -1.73 5.72
C ALA A 24 3.09 -0.54 6.12
N TRP A 25 2.66 0.29 7.07
CA TRP A 25 3.38 1.49 7.52
C TRP A 25 4.55 1.21 8.49
N HIS A 26 4.45 0.17 9.33
CA HIS A 26 5.55 -0.30 10.18
C HIS A 26 6.47 -1.32 9.48
N PHE A 27 6.10 -1.72 8.26
CA PHE A 27 6.79 -2.72 7.46
C PHE A 27 8.18 -2.25 7.00
N THR A 28 8.40 -0.95 6.81
CA THR A 28 9.61 -0.41 6.17
C THR A 28 10.85 -0.30 7.06
N PRO A 29 10.81 0.17 8.33
CA PRO A 29 12.03 0.29 9.14
C PRO A 29 12.55 -1.05 9.64
N LEU A 30 11.67 -1.96 10.08
CA LEU A 30 12.09 -3.28 10.60
C LEU A 30 12.67 -4.16 9.49
N SER A 31 12.03 -4.19 8.31
CA SER A 31 12.52 -4.96 7.17
C SER A 31 13.87 -4.47 6.66
N LEU A 32 14.06 -3.15 6.64
CA LEU A 32 15.31 -2.52 6.23
C LEU A 32 16.45 -2.84 7.20
N VAL A 33 16.20 -2.78 8.52
CA VAL A 33 17.20 -3.16 9.53
C VAL A 33 17.52 -4.66 9.45
N ASN A 34 16.52 -5.52 9.32
CA ASN A 34 16.75 -6.97 9.14
C ASN A 34 17.58 -7.26 7.89
N ALA A 35 17.22 -6.68 6.75
CA ALA A 35 17.95 -6.85 5.49
C ALA A 35 19.40 -6.36 5.63
N THR A 36 19.62 -5.24 6.32
CA THR A 36 20.95 -4.69 6.54
C THR A 36 21.79 -5.58 7.45
N LEU A 37 21.24 -6.06 8.58
CA LEU A 37 21.94 -6.96 9.49
C LEU A 37 22.32 -8.28 8.83
N ILE A 38 21.39 -8.90 8.10
CA ILE A 38 21.63 -10.15 7.39
C ILE A 38 22.65 -9.94 6.27
N GLY A 39 22.47 -8.91 5.45
CA GLY A 39 23.33 -8.60 4.32
C GLY A 39 24.77 -8.27 4.75
N ALA A 40 24.93 -7.37 5.72
CA ALA A 40 26.23 -7.00 6.26
C ALA A 40 26.90 -8.17 6.98
N GLY A 41 26.15 -8.95 7.78
CA GLY A 41 26.68 -10.15 8.43
C GLY A 41 27.14 -11.21 7.44
N SER A 42 26.39 -11.43 6.36
CA SER A 42 26.74 -12.41 5.32
C SER A 42 27.98 -11.99 4.54
N CYS A 43 28.08 -10.70 4.18
CA CYS A 43 29.25 -10.16 3.50
C CYS A 43 30.49 -10.23 4.39
N SER A 44 30.38 -9.83 5.67
CA SER A 44 31.50 -9.86 6.61
C SER A 44 31.97 -11.29 6.86
N LEU A 45 31.07 -12.27 6.99
CA LEU A 45 31.43 -13.68 7.10
C LEU A 45 32.23 -14.19 5.89
N LEU A 46 31.80 -13.79 4.68
CA LEU A 46 32.49 -14.15 3.44
C LEU A 46 33.88 -13.53 3.37
N PHE A 47 34.01 -12.22 3.63
CA PHE A 47 35.30 -11.52 3.59
C PHE A 47 36.25 -11.99 4.69
N GLY A 48 35.74 -12.27 5.90
CA GLY A 48 36.51 -12.86 6.98
C GLY A 48 37.07 -14.24 6.61
N SER A 49 36.25 -15.08 5.98
CA SER A 49 36.69 -16.39 5.48
C SER A 49 37.76 -16.26 4.40
N LEU A 50 37.60 -15.32 3.46
CA LEU A 50 38.57 -15.06 2.40
C LEU A 50 39.90 -14.53 2.96
N ALA A 51 39.83 -13.62 3.93
CA ALA A 51 40.99 -13.06 4.61
C ALA A 51 41.75 -14.14 5.40
N TRP A 52 41.03 -15.06 6.03
CA TRP A 52 41.62 -16.21 6.73
C TRP A 52 42.40 -17.12 5.77
N LEU A 53 41.78 -17.48 4.63
CA LEU A 53 42.41 -18.32 3.61
C LEU A 53 43.67 -17.68 2.98
N ARG A 54 43.72 -16.35 2.92
CA ARG A 54 44.90 -15.60 2.44
C ARG A 54 45.97 -15.35 3.50
N GLY A 55 45.78 -15.85 4.72
CA GLY A 55 46.74 -15.72 5.83
C GLY A 55 46.72 -14.36 6.54
N SER A 56 45.82 -13.44 6.17
CA SER A 56 45.65 -12.15 6.85
C SER A 56 44.79 -12.30 8.10
N ARG A 57 45.43 -12.51 9.25
CA ARG A 57 44.74 -12.82 10.53
C ARG A 57 43.90 -11.67 11.08
N LEU A 58 44.41 -10.44 11.05
CA LEU A 58 43.77 -9.31 11.72
C LEU A 58 42.44 -8.88 11.05
N PRO A 59 42.37 -8.68 9.71
CA PRO A 59 41.09 -8.40 9.05
C PRO A 59 40.07 -9.52 9.24
N ALA A 60 40.51 -10.79 9.20
CA ALA A 60 39.63 -11.93 9.41
C ALA A 60 38.98 -11.93 10.80
N ILE A 61 39.74 -11.64 11.85
CA ILE A 61 39.22 -11.53 13.22
C ILE A 61 38.21 -10.39 13.34
N LEU A 62 38.49 -9.23 12.74
CA LEU A 62 37.56 -8.10 12.73
C LEU A 62 36.24 -8.47 12.05
N ASP A 63 36.29 -9.10 10.88
CA ASP A 63 35.10 -9.55 10.16
C ASP A 63 34.26 -10.61 10.93
N PHE A 64 34.91 -11.62 11.49
CA PHE A 64 34.20 -12.62 12.30
C PHE A 64 33.59 -12.01 13.57
N SER A 65 34.30 -11.06 14.21
CA SER A 65 33.78 -10.34 15.38
C SER A 65 32.55 -9.49 15.03
N LEU A 66 32.60 -8.77 13.91
CA LEU A 66 31.47 -7.98 13.41
C LEU A 66 30.29 -8.90 13.10
N THR A 67 30.53 -10.03 12.43
CA THR A 67 29.49 -11.01 12.09
C THR A 67 28.77 -11.50 13.34
N LEU A 68 29.50 -11.87 14.39
CA LEU A 68 28.92 -12.33 15.65
C LEU A 68 28.12 -11.24 16.37
N LEU A 69 28.63 -10.00 16.38
CA LEU A 69 27.92 -8.85 16.97
C LEU A 69 26.63 -8.50 16.21
N LEU A 70 26.67 -8.53 14.87
CA LEU A 70 25.48 -8.30 14.04
C LEU A 70 24.45 -9.42 14.20
N ALA A 71 24.89 -10.68 14.33
CA ALA A 71 24.01 -11.81 14.63
C ALA A 71 23.35 -11.67 16.01
N PHE A 72 24.11 -11.25 17.02
CA PHE A 72 23.56 -10.94 18.34
C PHE A 72 22.53 -9.81 18.29
N LEU A 73 22.82 -8.72 17.57
CA LEU A 73 21.88 -7.62 17.36
C LEU A 73 20.61 -8.06 16.62
N TYR A 74 20.74 -8.96 15.64
CA TYR A 74 19.60 -9.54 14.94
C TYR A 74 18.71 -10.35 15.90
N VAL A 75 19.29 -11.23 16.72
CA VAL A 75 18.52 -11.97 17.74
C VAL A 75 17.88 -11.02 18.74
N ARG A 76 18.62 -10.02 19.21
CA ARG A 76 18.09 -8.99 20.12
C ARG A 76 16.93 -8.21 19.49
N LEU A 77 17.00 -7.88 18.21
CA LEU A 77 15.93 -7.21 17.47
C LEU A 77 14.67 -8.07 17.43
N GLN A 78 14.80 -9.38 17.20
CA GLN A 78 13.66 -10.29 17.19
C GLN A 78 13.03 -10.44 18.58
N LEU A 79 13.85 -10.45 19.64
CA LEU A 79 13.39 -10.58 21.03
C LEU A 79 12.78 -9.30 21.61
N ARG A 80 13.41 -8.14 21.38
CA ARG A 80 13.05 -6.87 22.01
C ARG A 80 12.22 -5.96 21.09
N ARG A 81 12.23 -6.21 19.77
CA ARG A 81 11.57 -5.39 18.73
C ARG A 81 11.91 -3.88 18.78
N ASP A 82 13.01 -3.53 19.44
CA ASP A 82 13.51 -2.15 19.54
C ASP A 82 14.36 -1.81 18.32
N VAL A 83 13.67 -1.35 17.26
CA VAL A 83 14.29 -1.06 15.95
C VAL A 83 15.28 0.09 16.05
N GLN A 84 14.93 1.17 16.75
CA GLN A 84 15.74 2.39 16.80
C GLN A 84 17.08 2.16 17.50
N ARG A 85 17.09 1.48 18.65
CA ARG A 85 18.35 1.20 19.36
C ARG A 85 19.20 0.20 18.60
N THR A 86 18.59 -0.83 18.01
CA THR A 86 19.33 -1.82 17.22
C THR A 86 19.97 -1.17 15.99
N ALA A 87 19.23 -0.32 15.27
CA ALA A 87 19.74 0.45 14.15
C ALA A 87 20.95 1.31 14.57
N ALA A 88 20.83 2.07 15.66
CA ALA A 88 21.93 2.91 16.16
C ALA A 88 23.18 2.10 16.52
N LEU A 89 23.01 0.97 17.23
CA LEU A 89 24.13 0.10 17.60
C LEU A 89 24.79 -0.54 16.37
N ALA A 90 24.00 -1.04 15.42
CA ALA A 90 24.51 -1.64 14.19
C ALA A 90 25.31 -0.64 13.35
N THR A 91 24.78 0.58 13.18
CA THR A 91 25.47 1.65 12.43
C THR A 91 26.72 2.15 13.17
N ALA A 92 26.72 2.22 14.50
CA ALA A 92 27.90 2.57 15.28
C ALA A 92 29.00 1.50 15.15
N LEU A 93 28.63 0.22 15.28
CA LEU A 93 29.55 -0.91 15.09
C LEU A 93 30.13 -0.94 13.67
N GLY A 94 29.29 -0.74 12.65
CA GLY A 94 29.75 -0.65 11.26
C GLY A 94 30.72 0.52 11.04
N GLY A 95 30.47 1.68 11.65
CA GLY A 95 31.37 2.84 11.57
C GLY A 95 32.72 2.57 12.20
N LEU A 96 32.73 1.99 13.41
CA LEU A 96 33.97 1.60 14.09
C LEU A 96 34.74 0.53 13.32
N PHE A 97 34.03 -0.44 12.72
CA PHE A 97 34.62 -1.45 11.85
C PHE A 97 35.30 -0.83 10.62
N PHE A 98 34.63 0.08 9.89
CA PHE A 98 35.25 0.73 8.74
C PHE A 98 36.45 1.61 9.14
N LEU A 99 36.39 2.30 10.28
CA LEU A 99 37.54 3.04 10.81
C LEU A 99 38.72 2.10 11.15
N ALA A 100 38.44 0.94 11.74
CA ALA A 100 39.47 -0.07 12.00
C ALA A 100 40.11 -0.59 10.70
N LEU A 101 39.31 -0.76 9.63
CA LEU A 101 39.83 -1.13 8.31
C LEU A 101 40.72 -0.05 7.68
N VAL A 102 40.41 1.23 7.92
CA VAL A 102 41.27 2.37 7.50
C VAL A 102 42.57 2.38 8.30
N ALA A 103 42.50 2.17 9.62
CA ALA A 103 43.66 2.20 10.50
C ALA A 103 44.67 1.07 10.20
N HIS A 104 44.20 -0.16 9.98
CA HIS A 104 45.09 -1.31 9.78
C HIS A 104 45.39 -1.61 8.31
N GLY A 105 44.55 -1.13 7.40
CA GLY A 105 44.55 -1.56 6.00
C GLY A 105 44.04 -2.99 5.85
N SER A 106 42.97 -3.18 5.07
CA SER A 106 42.53 -4.51 4.65
C SER A 106 43.55 -5.16 3.70
N VAL A 107 43.25 -6.36 3.21
CA VAL A 107 43.99 -7.09 2.17
C VAL A 107 44.31 -6.13 1.01
N LEU A 108 45.60 -5.94 0.70
CA LEU A 108 46.12 -5.01 -0.33
C LEU A 108 46.03 -3.50 -0.01
N LYS A 109 45.91 -3.09 1.27
CA LYS A 109 45.79 -1.67 1.70
C LYS A 109 44.57 -0.95 1.12
N SER A 110 43.56 -1.66 0.60
CA SER A 110 42.36 -1.11 -0.02
C SER A 110 41.14 -1.04 0.91
N GLY A 111 41.32 -1.27 2.21
CA GLY A 111 40.24 -1.29 3.21
C GLY A 111 39.38 -0.03 3.24
N PHE A 112 39.97 1.13 2.93
CA PHE A 112 39.27 2.41 2.86
C PHE A 112 38.18 2.47 1.78
N VAL A 113 38.25 1.63 0.73
CA VAL A 113 37.25 1.62 -0.35
C VAL A 113 35.88 1.22 0.19
N TRP A 114 35.83 0.30 1.15
CA TRP A 114 34.58 -0.19 1.73
C TRP A 114 33.86 0.86 2.59
N MET A 115 34.60 1.84 3.11
CA MET A 115 34.02 2.97 3.86
C MET A 115 33.04 3.78 3.00
N ILE A 116 33.16 3.73 1.67
CA ILE A 116 32.23 4.37 0.73
C ILE A 116 30.80 3.84 0.86
N LEU A 117 30.62 2.62 1.37
CA LEU A 117 29.29 2.03 1.61
C LEU A 117 28.62 2.62 2.87
N TYR A 118 29.39 3.20 3.78
CA TYR A 118 28.88 3.64 5.08
C TYR A 118 27.78 4.72 5.02
N PRO A 119 27.90 5.80 4.21
CA PRO A 119 26.82 6.78 4.04
C PRO A 119 25.50 6.13 3.65
N VAL A 120 25.55 5.13 2.77
CA VAL A 120 24.37 4.40 2.29
C VAL A 120 23.71 3.67 3.45
N LEU A 121 24.48 2.88 4.19
CA LEU A 121 23.96 2.12 5.34
C LEU A 121 23.43 3.04 6.44
N ALA A 122 24.16 4.10 6.78
CA ALA A 122 23.80 5.00 7.85
C ALA A 122 22.53 5.82 7.53
N LEU A 123 22.42 6.38 6.32
CA LEU A 123 21.27 7.19 5.94
C LEU A 123 19.98 6.37 5.80
N PHE A 124 20.05 5.18 5.18
CA PHE A 124 18.88 4.32 5.05
C PHE A 124 18.39 3.79 6.41
N VAL A 125 19.32 3.40 7.30
CA VAL A 125 18.96 2.74 8.57
C VAL A 125 18.56 3.74 9.67
N LEU A 126 19.24 4.90 9.76
CA LEU A 126 18.98 5.91 10.79
C LEU A 126 18.12 7.10 10.32
N GLY A 127 17.83 7.17 9.01
CA GLY A 127 17.17 8.30 8.37
C GLY A 127 18.10 9.52 8.22
N ALA A 128 17.59 10.57 7.59
CA ALA A 128 18.39 11.74 7.21
C ALA A 128 19.11 12.41 8.40
N ARG A 129 18.43 12.74 9.51
CA ARG A 129 19.06 13.51 10.60
C ARG A 129 20.16 12.75 11.35
N ARG A 130 19.88 11.52 11.80
CA ARG A 130 20.85 10.72 12.57
C ARG A 130 21.89 10.07 11.66
N GLY A 131 21.50 9.71 10.43
CA GLY A 131 22.40 9.17 9.41
C GLY A 131 23.45 10.19 8.98
N THR A 132 23.06 11.44 8.69
CA THR A 132 24.02 12.51 8.34
C THR A 132 25.05 12.74 9.45
N LEU A 133 24.62 12.79 10.71
CA LEU A 133 25.53 12.90 11.85
C LEU A 133 26.52 11.72 11.91
N ALA A 134 26.03 10.48 11.82
CA ALA A 134 26.87 9.28 11.85
C ALA A 134 27.89 9.26 10.70
N THR A 135 27.44 9.57 9.48
CA THR A 135 28.30 9.70 8.29
C THR A 135 29.38 10.76 8.47
N ALA A 136 29.01 11.95 8.98
CA ALA A 136 29.98 13.01 9.25
C ALA A 136 31.02 12.60 10.30
N LEU A 137 30.60 11.90 11.37
CA LEU A 137 31.51 11.40 12.40
C LEU A 137 32.50 10.38 11.86
N VAL A 138 32.07 9.43 11.02
CA VAL A 138 32.96 8.44 10.41
C VAL A 138 33.92 9.10 9.42
N LEU A 139 33.45 10.06 8.62
CA LEU A 139 34.33 10.82 7.73
C LEU A 139 35.39 11.59 8.50
N ALA A 140 35.00 12.29 9.58
CA ALA A 140 35.92 13.01 10.44
C ALA A 140 36.96 12.06 11.10
N GLY A 141 36.51 10.90 11.59
CA GLY A 141 37.41 9.86 12.11
C GLY A 141 38.39 9.35 11.06
N ALA A 142 37.94 9.14 9.82
CA ALA A 142 38.80 8.69 8.74
C ALA A 142 39.83 9.75 8.33
N LEU A 143 39.42 11.02 8.22
CA LEU A 143 40.33 12.14 7.97
C LEU A 143 41.37 12.28 9.08
N PHE A 144 40.97 12.10 10.33
CA PHE A 144 41.89 12.09 11.47
C PHE A 144 42.92 10.96 11.35
N LEU A 145 42.47 9.73 11.03
CA LEU A 145 43.39 8.60 10.79
C LEU A 145 44.34 8.84 9.61
N PHE A 146 43.86 9.43 8.52
CA PHE A 146 44.71 9.81 7.40
C PHE A 146 45.73 10.89 7.77
N GLY A 147 45.37 11.85 8.62
CA GLY A 147 46.29 12.86 9.14
C GLY A 147 47.32 12.29 10.11
N LEU A 148 46.97 11.24 10.86
CA LEU A 148 47.87 10.54 11.78
C LEU A 148 48.79 9.54 11.07
N SER A 149 48.42 9.10 9.87
CA SER A 149 49.16 8.14 9.04
C SER A 149 50.68 8.42 8.92
N PRO A 150 51.17 9.65 8.66
CA PRO A 150 52.61 9.91 8.58
C PRO A 150 53.34 9.84 9.93
N ALA A 151 52.63 9.93 11.06
CA ALA A 151 53.21 9.92 12.40
C ALA A 151 53.22 8.52 13.04
N VAL A 152 52.60 7.53 12.40
CA VAL A 152 52.26 6.25 13.02
C VAL A 152 52.58 5.08 12.09
N ASP A 153 53.61 4.31 12.41
CA ASP A 153 54.20 3.28 11.52
C ASP A 153 53.27 2.11 11.14
N TRP A 154 52.28 1.82 11.99
CA TRP A 154 51.33 0.72 11.76
C TRP A 154 50.15 1.13 10.87
N ILE A 155 49.96 2.43 10.62
CA ILE A 155 48.92 2.93 9.72
C ILE A 155 49.49 2.96 8.29
N PRO A 156 48.83 2.35 7.30
CA PRO A 156 49.30 2.41 5.92
C PRO A 156 49.41 3.86 5.44
N ALA A 157 50.56 4.23 4.88
CA ALA A 157 50.72 5.52 4.23
C ALA A 157 49.85 5.59 2.97
N TYR A 158 48.89 6.51 2.96
CA TYR A 158 48.02 6.79 1.82
C TYR A 158 48.51 8.04 1.07
N SER A 159 48.56 7.96 -0.25
CA SER A 159 48.95 9.12 -1.06
C SER A 159 47.83 10.17 -1.06
N PHE A 160 48.21 11.45 -1.06
CA PHE A 160 47.25 12.57 -1.08
C PHE A 160 46.20 12.45 -2.21
N PRO A 161 46.56 12.07 -3.46
CA PRO A 161 45.57 11.87 -4.52
C PRO A 161 44.56 10.74 -4.24
N VAL A 162 44.92 9.72 -3.46
CA VAL A 162 44.00 8.63 -3.08
C VAL A 162 43.02 9.13 -2.02
N ILE A 163 43.51 9.86 -1.01
CA ILE A 163 42.66 10.45 0.04
C ILE A 163 41.65 11.41 -0.57
N LEU A 164 42.09 12.32 -1.44
CA LEU A 164 41.21 13.30 -2.09
C LEU A 164 40.10 12.62 -2.89
N ARG A 165 40.42 11.56 -3.65
CA ARG A 165 39.42 10.78 -4.41
C ARG A 165 38.45 10.06 -3.48
N ALA A 166 38.94 9.43 -2.40
CA ALA A 166 38.09 8.73 -1.45
C ALA A 166 37.09 9.68 -0.79
N VAL A 167 37.55 10.86 -0.34
CA VAL A 167 36.68 11.89 0.26
C VAL A 167 35.69 12.43 -0.76
N ALA A 168 36.11 12.73 -1.99
CA ALA A 168 35.22 13.23 -3.03
C ALA A 168 34.11 12.22 -3.37
N VAL A 169 34.45 10.94 -3.55
CA VAL A 169 33.47 9.87 -3.82
C VAL A 169 32.55 9.65 -2.62
N TYR A 170 33.08 9.70 -1.40
CA TYR A 170 32.29 9.58 -0.18
C TYR A 170 31.26 10.70 -0.05
N LEU A 171 31.66 11.96 -0.28
CA LEU A 171 30.77 13.12 -0.26
C LEU A 171 29.73 13.08 -1.38
N LEU A 172 30.12 12.62 -2.58
CA LEU A 172 29.21 12.44 -3.70
C LEU A 172 28.11 11.41 -3.37
N ILE A 173 28.50 10.23 -2.88
CA ILE A 173 27.56 9.17 -2.52
C ILE A 173 26.70 9.59 -1.33
N PHE A 174 27.27 10.29 -0.35
CA PHE A 174 26.53 10.89 0.74
C PHE A 174 25.46 11.87 0.23
N LEU A 175 25.81 12.80 -0.65
CA LEU A 175 24.88 13.78 -1.21
C LEU A 175 23.74 13.10 -1.97
N PHE A 176 24.08 12.19 -2.90
CA PHE A 176 23.08 11.45 -3.67
C PHE A 176 22.16 10.63 -2.76
N THR A 177 22.72 9.95 -1.78
CA THR A 177 21.92 9.14 -0.84
C THR A 177 21.04 10.02 0.04
N LEU A 178 21.53 11.18 0.48
CA LEU A 178 20.75 12.12 1.26
C LEU A 178 19.56 12.65 0.45
N ILE A 179 19.78 13.02 -0.81
CA ILE A 179 18.72 13.42 -1.73
C ILE A 179 17.70 12.28 -1.86
N MET A 180 18.16 11.06 -2.13
CA MET A 180 17.29 9.89 -2.25
C MET A 180 16.47 9.63 -0.98
N GLU A 181 17.07 9.71 0.20
CA GLU A 181 16.37 9.43 1.47
C GLU A 181 15.36 10.54 1.82
N VAL A 182 15.70 11.81 1.58
CA VAL A 182 14.76 12.94 1.77
C VAL A 182 13.59 12.84 0.80
N THR A 183 13.90 12.52 -0.47
CA THR A 183 12.92 12.32 -1.53
C THR A 183 12.00 11.15 -1.20
N ARG A 184 12.57 10.00 -0.79
CA ARG A 184 11.84 8.82 -0.32
C ARG A 184 10.88 9.18 0.80
N THR A 185 11.35 9.88 1.84
CA THR A 185 10.51 10.25 2.99
C THR A 185 9.31 11.08 2.54
N THR A 186 9.54 12.04 1.65
CA THR A 186 8.49 12.94 1.13
C THR A 186 7.47 12.16 0.29
N PHE A 187 7.93 11.35 -0.66
CA PHE A 187 7.03 10.55 -1.51
C PHE A 187 6.19 9.56 -0.72
N PHE A 188 6.77 8.90 0.29
CA PHE A 188 6.00 7.97 1.14
C PHE A 188 4.85 8.70 1.87
N THR A 189 5.09 9.92 2.36
CA THR A 189 4.03 10.70 3.04
C THR A 189 2.93 11.17 2.08
N GLN A 190 3.28 11.51 0.84
CA GLN A 190 2.28 11.90 -0.17
C GLN A 190 1.44 10.71 -0.62
N LEU A 191 2.07 9.55 -0.82
CA LEU A 191 1.38 8.33 -1.22
C LEU A 191 0.41 7.87 -0.12
N SER A 192 0.78 8.03 1.16
CA SER A 192 -0.09 7.68 2.28
C SER A 192 -1.35 8.52 2.36
N SER A 193 -1.24 9.84 2.20
CA SER A 193 -2.40 10.73 2.22
C SER A 193 -3.31 10.50 1.02
N ALA A 194 -2.73 10.26 -0.16
CA ALA A 194 -3.50 9.99 -1.38
C ALA A 194 -4.33 8.69 -1.27
N HIS A 195 -3.74 7.63 -0.71
CA HIS A 195 -4.47 6.38 -0.46
C HIS A 195 -5.61 6.55 0.55
N GLU A 196 -5.37 7.30 1.63
CA GLU A 196 -6.41 7.56 2.62
C GLU A 196 -7.56 8.38 2.04
N GLU A 197 -7.25 9.40 1.23
CA GLU A 197 -8.24 10.20 0.52
C GLU A 197 -9.06 9.36 -0.46
N GLN A 198 -8.41 8.50 -1.24
CA GLN A 198 -9.10 7.59 -2.16
C GLN A 198 -10.04 6.62 -1.43
N ALA A 199 -9.62 6.09 -0.27
CA ALA A 199 -10.46 5.22 0.55
C ALA A 199 -11.70 5.95 1.10
N ARG A 200 -11.54 7.21 1.52
CA ARG A 200 -12.66 8.06 1.96
C ARG A 200 -13.64 8.34 0.82
N GLN A 201 -13.13 8.65 -0.37
CA GLN A 201 -13.96 8.89 -1.55
C GLN A 201 -14.76 7.65 -1.95
N ALA A 202 -14.15 6.46 -1.90
CA ALA A 202 -14.83 5.20 -2.19
C ALA A 202 -16.01 4.96 -1.22
N LEU A 203 -15.78 5.13 0.08
CA LEU A 203 -16.83 4.97 1.10
C LEU A 203 -17.95 6.01 0.94
N GLN A 204 -17.61 7.26 0.61
CA GLN A 204 -18.60 8.31 0.36
C GLN A 204 -19.44 8.00 -0.88
N LEU A 205 -18.83 7.48 -1.95
CA LEU A 205 -19.53 7.10 -3.16
C LEU A 205 -20.49 5.94 -2.92
N GLU A 206 -20.08 4.94 -2.13
CA GLU A 206 -20.94 3.83 -1.72
C GLU A 206 -22.16 4.35 -0.95
N ARG A 207 -21.96 5.22 0.05
CA ARG A 207 -23.07 5.82 0.82
C ARG A 207 -24.04 6.61 -0.06
N ILE A 208 -23.52 7.44 -0.97
CA ILE A 208 -24.35 8.20 -1.91
C ILE A 208 -25.14 7.25 -2.82
N ASN A 209 -24.54 6.15 -3.27
CA ASN A 209 -25.23 5.15 -4.08
C ASN A 209 -26.33 4.42 -3.31
N GLU A 210 -26.10 4.10 -2.03
CA GLU A 210 -27.11 3.50 -1.16
C GLU A 210 -28.29 4.45 -0.91
N GLU A 211 -28.01 5.71 -0.60
CA GLU A 211 -29.03 6.76 -0.42
C GLU A 211 -29.84 6.98 -1.71
N LYS A 212 -29.17 7.07 -2.87
CA LYS A 212 -29.83 7.13 -4.18
C LYS A 212 -30.71 5.91 -4.44
N ALA A 213 -30.21 4.70 -4.14
CA ALA A 213 -30.97 3.47 -4.34
C ALA A 213 -32.21 3.41 -3.42
N ALA A 214 -32.11 3.93 -2.19
CA ALA A 214 -33.26 4.06 -1.29
C ALA A 214 -34.30 5.04 -1.83
N LEU A 215 -33.87 6.23 -2.27
CA LEU A 215 -34.75 7.24 -2.87
C LEU A 215 -35.46 6.71 -4.13
N ILE A 216 -34.76 5.97 -4.98
CA ILE A 216 -35.36 5.34 -6.18
C ILE A 216 -36.47 4.37 -5.76
N ARG A 217 -36.23 3.50 -4.78
CA ARG A 217 -37.24 2.55 -4.28
C ARG A 217 -38.47 3.26 -3.70
N ASP A 218 -38.27 4.36 -2.96
CA ASP A 218 -39.37 5.12 -2.38
C ASP A 218 -40.18 5.87 -3.46
N LEU A 219 -39.49 6.40 -4.48
CA LEU A 219 -40.13 7.01 -5.64
C LEU A 219 -40.98 5.99 -6.42
N GLU A 220 -40.44 4.80 -6.68
CA GLU A 220 -41.15 3.70 -7.33
C GLU A 220 -42.38 3.25 -6.54
N ARG A 221 -42.28 3.14 -5.20
CA ARG A 221 -43.41 2.82 -4.33
C ARG A 221 -44.53 3.86 -4.43
N SER A 222 -44.16 5.14 -4.31
CA SER A 222 -45.11 6.25 -4.40
C SER A 222 -45.80 6.31 -5.76
N LEU A 223 -45.06 6.07 -6.85
CA LEU A 223 -45.64 5.96 -8.19
C LEU A 223 -46.59 4.76 -8.32
N GLY A 224 -46.28 3.64 -7.68
CA GLY A 224 -47.15 2.48 -7.60
C GLY A 224 -48.49 2.79 -6.90
N GLU A 225 -48.45 3.50 -5.78
CA GLU A 225 -49.65 3.93 -5.04
C GLU A 225 -50.50 4.92 -5.84
N VAL A 226 -49.90 5.90 -6.51
CA VAL A 226 -50.64 6.81 -7.39
C VAL A 226 -51.29 6.06 -8.55
N ARG A 227 -50.60 5.08 -9.15
CA ARG A 227 -51.17 4.25 -10.23
C ARG A 227 -52.34 3.39 -9.75
N SER A 228 -52.25 2.80 -8.55
CA SER A 228 -53.37 2.01 -8.02
C SER A 228 -54.58 2.89 -7.69
N LEU A 229 -54.36 4.07 -7.11
CA LEU A 229 -55.43 5.04 -6.82
C LEU A 229 -56.10 5.57 -8.10
N ARG A 230 -55.32 5.87 -9.15
CA ARG A 230 -55.85 6.27 -10.47
C ARG A 230 -56.56 5.14 -11.23
N GLY A 231 -56.37 3.87 -10.83
CA GLY A 231 -57.07 2.73 -11.41
C GLY A 231 -58.49 2.51 -10.86
N LEU A 232 -58.87 3.20 -9.78
CA LEU A 232 -60.19 3.10 -9.18
C LEU A 232 -61.16 4.05 -9.88
N LEU A 233 -61.98 3.51 -10.78
CA LEU A 233 -63.02 4.29 -11.45
C LEU A 233 -64.34 4.19 -10.68
N PRO A 234 -64.89 5.30 -10.16
CA PRO A 234 -66.17 5.27 -9.45
C PRO A 234 -67.29 4.97 -10.44
N ILE A 235 -67.98 3.85 -10.24
CA ILE A 235 -69.16 3.45 -11.02
C ILE A 235 -70.43 3.73 -10.20
N CYS A 236 -71.43 4.34 -10.83
CA CYS A 236 -72.73 4.54 -10.22
C CYS A 236 -73.46 3.19 -10.08
N THR A 237 -73.86 2.84 -8.87
CA THR A 237 -74.56 1.57 -8.58
C THR A 237 -75.95 1.47 -9.21
N GLY A 238 -76.58 2.61 -9.53
CA GLY A 238 -77.91 2.63 -10.14
C GLY A 238 -77.92 2.51 -11.66
N CYS A 239 -76.92 3.08 -12.35
CA CYS A 239 -76.94 3.18 -13.82
C CYS A 239 -75.65 2.77 -14.53
N GLY A 240 -74.59 2.39 -13.80
CA GLY A 240 -73.33 1.89 -14.39
C GLY A 240 -72.44 2.94 -15.05
N LYS A 241 -72.81 4.24 -15.02
CA LYS A 241 -71.97 5.34 -15.52
C LYS A 241 -70.73 5.51 -14.64
N LEU A 242 -69.63 5.95 -15.24
CA LEU A 242 -68.37 6.27 -14.56
C LEU A 242 -68.24 7.76 -14.29
N ARG A 243 -67.62 8.11 -13.17
CA ARG A 243 -67.30 9.49 -12.83
C ARG A 243 -65.88 9.82 -13.25
N ASP A 244 -65.69 10.92 -13.97
CA ASP A 244 -64.38 11.43 -14.35
C ASP A 244 -63.73 12.30 -13.26
N ASP A 245 -62.47 12.73 -13.50
CA ASP A 245 -61.68 13.54 -12.56
C ASP A 245 -62.27 14.95 -12.35
N ASP A 246 -63.05 15.46 -13.30
CA ASP A 246 -63.78 16.74 -13.22
C ASP A 246 -65.14 16.59 -12.50
N GLY A 247 -65.52 15.36 -12.18
CA GLY A 247 -66.70 15.01 -11.41
C GLY A 247 -67.97 14.73 -12.22
N TYR A 248 -67.90 14.71 -13.56
CA TYR A 248 -69.01 14.41 -14.46
C TYR A 248 -69.24 12.90 -14.64
N TRP A 249 -70.49 12.52 -14.91
CA TRP A 249 -70.87 11.13 -15.15
C TRP A 249 -70.97 10.83 -16.65
N MET A 250 -70.29 9.79 -17.10
CA MET A 250 -70.26 9.38 -18.51
C MET A 250 -70.31 7.86 -18.67
N GLU A 251 -70.59 7.40 -19.89
CA GLU A 251 -70.59 5.96 -20.21
C GLU A 251 -69.18 5.40 -20.34
N LEU A 252 -69.00 4.12 -20.01
CA LEU A 252 -67.71 3.42 -20.07
C LEU A 252 -67.05 3.53 -21.44
N GLY A 253 -67.84 3.41 -22.51
CA GLY A 253 -67.29 3.49 -23.86
C GLY A 253 -66.65 4.84 -24.15
N ASN A 254 -67.33 5.93 -23.76
CA ASN A 254 -66.82 7.28 -23.94
C ASN A 254 -65.58 7.55 -23.08
N TYR A 255 -65.53 6.99 -21.86
CA TYR A 255 -64.37 7.11 -20.99
C TYR A 255 -63.14 6.39 -21.59
N LEU A 256 -63.30 5.14 -22.03
CA LEU A 256 -62.21 4.36 -22.62
C LEU A 256 -61.68 5.01 -23.92
N SER A 257 -62.56 5.39 -24.84
CA SER A 257 -62.12 6.02 -26.09
C SER A 257 -61.48 7.40 -25.92
N ARG A 258 -61.71 8.10 -24.80
CA ARG A 258 -61.02 9.37 -24.48
C ARG A 258 -59.69 9.17 -23.75
N ASN A 259 -59.61 8.17 -22.87
CA ASN A 259 -58.48 8.00 -21.96
C ASN A 259 -57.49 6.91 -22.38
N THR A 260 -57.80 6.13 -23.42
CA THR A 260 -56.90 5.13 -24.02
C THR A 260 -56.89 5.24 -25.54
N ASP A 261 -55.81 4.77 -26.18
CA ASP A 261 -55.71 4.64 -27.64
C ASP A 261 -56.52 3.44 -28.16
N THR A 262 -57.77 3.27 -27.72
CA THR A 262 -58.60 2.09 -28.03
C THR A 262 -59.88 2.48 -28.76
N VAL A 263 -60.12 1.89 -29.92
CA VAL A 263 -61.35 2.04 -30.70
C VAL A 263 -62.35 0.97 -30.29
N LEU A 264 -63.55 1.38 -29.88
CA LEU A 264 -64.61 0.45 -29.51
C LEU A 264 -65.45 0.07 -30.72
N THR A 265 -65.59 -1.24 -30.93
CA THR A 265 -66.47 -1.81 -31.95
C THR A 265 -67.65 -2.50 -31.29
N HIS A 266 -68.82 -2.44 -31.92
CA HIS A 266 -70.01 -3.11 -31.41
C HIS A 266 -70.00 -4.59 -31.81
N GLY A 267 -70.24 -5.47 -30.84
CA GLY A 267 -70.42 -6.91 -31.05
C GLY A 267 -71.44 -7.44 -30.05
N ILE A 268 -72.13 -8.53 -30.41
CA ILE A 268 -73.10 -9.19 -29.52
C ILE A 268 -72.48 -10.49 -28.99
N CYS A 269 -72.53 -10.71 -27.68
CA CYS A 269 -72.01 -11.95 -27.10
C CYS A 269 -72.98 -13.13 -27.35
N PRO A 270 -72.50 -14.39 -27.36
CA PRO A 270 -73.34 -15.55 -27.64
C PRO A 270 -74.52 -15.75 -26.68
N SER A 271 -74.45 -15.25 -25.44
CA SER A 271 -75.59 -15.27 -24.51
C SER A 271 -76.68 -14.29 -24.92
N CYS A 272 -76.33 -13.03 -25.17
CA CYS A 272 -77.30 -12.02 -25.60
C CYS A 272 -77.87 -12.32 -27.00
N SER A 273 -77.06 -12.89 -27.89
CA SER A 273 -77.52 -13.32 -29.21
C SER A 273 -78.58 -14.41 -29.09
N ARG A 274 -78.37 -15.41 -28.22
CA ARG A 274 -79.35 -16.47 -27.95
C ARG A 274 -80.64 -15.96 -27.30
N GLU A 275 -80.57 -14.88 -26.54
CA GLU A 275 -81.75 -14.30 -25.88
C GLU A 275 -82.54 -13.40 -26.82
N LEU A 276 -81.88 -12.50 -27.57
CA LEU A 276 -82.50 -11.52 -28.45
C LEU A 276 -82.91 -12.10 -29.82
N TYR A 277 -82.20 -13.13 -30.29
CA TYR A 277 -82.44 -13.77 -31.58
C TYR A 277 -82.76 -15.26 -31.43
N ALA A 278 -83.26 -15.69 -30.26
CA ALA A 278 -83.64 -17.08 -29.96
C ALA A 278 -84.48 -17.71 -31.09
N GLU A 279 -85.44 -16.95 -31.62
CA GLU A 279 -86.38 -17.39 -32.65
C GLU A 279 -85.79 -17.45 -34.07
N PHE A 280 -84.61 -16.86 -34.29
CA PHE A 280 -83.93 -16.78 -35.59
C PHE A 280 -82.64 -17.62 -35.64
N MET A 281 -82.29 -18.29 -34.54
CA MET A 281 -81.18 -19.24 -34.51
C MET A 281 -81.63 -20.54 -35.18
N PRO A 282 -81.02 -20.98 -36.29
CA PRO A 282 -81.37 -22.26 -36.90
C PRO A 282 -81.09 -23.39 -35.89
N GLU A 283 -82.03 -24.34 -35.75
CA GLU A 283 -81.77 -25.59 -35.04
C GLU A 283 -80.52 -26.24 -35.65
N GLU A 284 -79.44 -26.34 -34.87
CA GLU A 284 -78.25 -27.11 -35.25
C GLU A 284 -78.70 -28.55 -35.55
N ARG A 285 -78.59 -28.92 -36.82
CA ARG A 285 -78.81 -30.28 -37.32
C ARG A 285 -77.49 -31.01 -37.48
#